data_AF-A0A9P5YSD6-F1
#
_entry.id   AF-A0A9P5YSD6-F1
#
_cell.length_a   1.000
_cell.length_b   1.000
_cell.length_c   1.000
_cell.angle_alpha   90.00
_cell.angle_beta   90.00
_cell.angle_gamma   90.00
#
_symmetry.space_group_name_H-M   'P 1'
#
loop_
_entity.id
_entity.type
_entity.pdbx_description
1 polymer ?
#
loop_
_entity_poly.entity_id
_entity_poly.type
_entity_poly.pdbx_seq_one_letter_code
_entity_poly.pdbx_strand_id
1 'polypeptide(L)'
;MISKILLAASALSLSTTRGVSAQSSAWGQCGGQGWSGATTCVSGYTCTYSNPYYSQCLPGTATTPSTTSKPTTTTTTTTTTTTIPTTTGTATTTSTGATPTGSQIRSVQAPVYHFYLQNSGGVPVLGPEASAGLFNIGGTITLNQADGSKLFLNLNTTGTASYQALTFGKTATTTDWGLEGDTIITTAPRQLNFIACATSSSTIYNIYLQNGNDTPPGQSCTLQTIHLPCLC
;
A
#
# COMPACT_ATOMS: atom_id res chain seq x y z
N MET A 1 -81.99 6.79 12.52
CA MET A 1 -81.33 5.99 11.45
C MET A 1 -79.83 6.26 11.54
N ILE A 2 -79.06 5.19 11.48
CA ILE A 2 -77.61 5.07 11.69
C ILE A 2 -76.80 5.84 10.62
N SER A 3 -75.49 6.03 10.87
CA SER A 3 -74.38 6.18 9.89
C SER A 3 -74.02 7.64 9.50
N LYS A 4 -72.76 8.13 9.51
CA LYS A 4 -71.40 7.55 9.62
C LYS A 4 -70.41 8.57 10.19
N ILE A 5 -69.48 8.07 11.00
CA ILE A 5 -68.19 8.69 11.31
C ILE A 5 -67.31 8.64 10.07
N LEU A 6 -66.66 9.76 9.72
CA LEU A 6 -65.47 9.76 8.86
C LEU A 6 -64.51 10.86 9.36
N LEU A 7 -63.48 10.44 10.11
CA LEU A 7 -62.29 11.23 10.36
C LEU A 7 -61.51 11.34 9.04
N ALA A 8 -61.26 12.56 8.57
CA ALA A 8 -60.25 12.82 7.55
C ALA A 8 -59.00 13.38 8.25
N ALA A 9 -57.99 12.52 8.42
CA ALA A 9 -56.66 12.92 8.85
C ALA A 9 -55.89 13.46 7.64
N SER A 10 -55.67 14.77 7.57
CA SER A 10 -54.78 15.38 6.58
C SER A 10 -53.34 15.25 7.09
N ALA A 11 -52.57 14.37 6.45
CA ALA A 11 -51.16 14.17 6.76
C ALA A 11 -50.33 15.42 6.41
N LEU A 12 -49.62 15.96 7.41
CA LEU A 12 -48.61 17.00 7.21
C LEU A 12 -47.34 16.32 6.66
N SER A 13 -47.12 16.41 5.35
CA SER A 13 -45.91 15.89 4.72
C SER A 13 -44.71 16.76 5.08
N LEU A 14 -43.86 16.30 6.01
CA LEU A 14 -42.55 16.89 6.28
C LEU A 14 -41.59 16.52 5.13
N SER A 15 -41.40 17.46 4.20
CA SER A 15 -40.34 17.37 3.20
C SER A 15 -38.98 17.59 3.88
N THR A 16 -38.27 16.51 4.21
CA THR A 16 -36.87 16.58 4.61
C THR A 16 -36.01 16.88 3.39
N THR A 17 -35.67 18.16 3.22
CA THR A 17 -34.64 18.60 2.27
C THR A 17 -33.30 17.99 2.71
N ARG A 18 -32.84 16.95 2.02
CA ARG A 18 -31.47 16.46 2.13
C ARG A 18 -30.55 17.51 1.52
N GLY A 19 -29.99 18.37 2.37
CA GLY A 19 -28.88 19.24 1.98
C GLY A 19 -27.69 18.37 1.59
N VAL A 20 -27.47 18.19 0.30
CA VAL A 20 -26.23 17.58 -0.21
C VAL A 20 -25.15 18.64 -0.04
N SER A 21 -24.40 18.55 1.05
CA SER A 21 -23.09 19.20 1.10
C SER A 21 -22.25 18.56 0.00
N ALA A 22 -21.99 19.30 -1.08
CA ALA A 22 -21.28 18.77 -2.23
C ALA A 22 -19.79 18.58 -1.93
N GLN A 23 -19.25 19.30 -0.93
CA GLN A 23 -17.84 19.28 -0.57
C GLN A 23 -17.64 19.48 0.94
N SER A 24 -16.71 18.71 1.51
CA SER A 24 -16.27 18.83 2.89
C SER A 24 -15.34 20.03 3.05
N SER A 25 -15.51 20.77 4.14
CA SER A 25 -14.75 21.99 4.42
C SER A 25 -13.26 21.71 4.58
N ALA A 26 -12.44 22.75 4.50
CA ALA A 26 -11.05 22.71 4.93
C ALA A 26 -10.96 22.07 6.32
N TRP A 27 -10.04 21.12 6.50
CA TRP A 27 -9.83 20.33 7.73
C TRP A 27 -11.06 19.51 8.19
N GLY A 28 -12.11 19.43 7.37
CA GLY A 28 -13.32 18.65 7.63
C GLY A 28 -13.15 17.18 7.28
N GLN A 29 -14.06 16.34 7.81
CA GLN A 29 -14.09 14.92 7.47
C GLN A 29 -14.59 14.72 6.04
N CYS A 30 -13.84 13.98 5.24
CA CYS A 30 -14.13 13.69 3.84
C CYS A 30 -14.19 12.19 3.54
N GLY A 31 -14.10 11.34 4.56
CA GLY A 31 -14.12 9.90 4.38
C GLY A 31 -14.04 9.16 5.70
N GLY A 32 -14.23 7.85 5.63
CA GLY A 32 -14.28 6.96 6.79
C GLY A 32 -15.44 5.98 6.73
N GLN A 33 -15.27 4.82 7.33
CA GLN A 33 -16.31 3.81 7.47
C GLN A 33 -17.52 4.40 8.24
N GLY A 34 -18.70 4.32 7.63
CA GLY A 34 -19.93 4.93 8.15
C GLY A 34 -20.11 6.42 7.82
N TRP A 35 -19.13 7.08 7.20
CA TRP A 35 -19.27 8.47 6.77
C TRP A 35 -20.28 8.58 5.62
N SER A 36 -21.39 9.27 5.88
CA SER A 36 -22.45 9.52 4.89
C SER A 36 -22.40 10.95 4.33
N GLY A 37 -21.38 11.73 4.71
CA GLY A 37 -21.21 13.13 4.32
C GLY A 37 -20.44 13.30 3.02
N ALA A 38 -20.03 14.54 2.75
CA ALA A 38 -19.28 14.88 1.55
C ALA A 38 -17.94 14.12 1.50
N THR A 39 -17.63 13.50 0.36
CA THR A 39 -16.37 12.75 0.15
C THR A 39 -15.31 13.53 -0.60
N THR A 40 -15.69 14.66 -1.20
CA THR A 40 -14.81 15.56 -1.93
C THR A 40 -14.52 16.77 -1.06
N CYS A 41 -13.29 17.28 -1.07
CA CYS A 41 -12.93 18.49 -0.32
C CYS A 41 -13.20 19.77 -1.11
N VAL A 42 -13.35 20.90 -0.42
CA VAL A 42 -13.35 22.23 -1.05
C VAL A 42 -12.08 22.46 -1.87
N SER A 43 -12.17 23.34 -2.87
CA SER A 43 -11.04 23.66 -3.75
C SER A 43 -9.78 24.04 -2.95
N GLY A 44 -8.62 23.52 -3.36
CA GLY A 44 -7.33 23.70 -2.67
C GLY A 44 -7.07 22.71 -1.53
N TYR A 45 -8.04 21.83 -1.21
CA TYR A 45 -7.90 20.78 -0.22
C TYR A 45 -8.10 19.40 -0.83
N THR A 46 -7.36 18.42 -0.32
CA THR A 46 -7.39 17.02 -0.77
C THR A 46 -7.84 16.15 0.40
N CYS A 47 -8.68 15.16 0.11
CA CYS A 47 -9.13 14.21 1.13
C CYS A 47 -8.00 13.24 1.48
N THR A 48 -7.39 13.42 2.64
CA THR A 48 -6.28 12.61 3.11
C THR A 48 -6.78 11.60 4.13
N TYR A 49 -6.54 10.32 3.86
CA TYR A 49 -6.87 9.24 4.78
C TYR A 49 -6.10 9.37 6.09
N SER A 50 -6.78 9.17 7.23
CA SER A 50 -6.15 9.18 8.56
C SER A 50 -6.30 7.82 9.24
N ASN A 51 -7.52 7.29 9.32
CA ASN A 51 -7.82 5.98 9.89
C ASN A 51 -9.11 5.40 9.27
N PRO A 52 -9.47 4.12 9.56
CA PRO A 52 -10.58 3.46 8.89
C PRO A 52 -11.92 4.18 9.00
N TYR A 53 -12.13 4.95 10.07
CA TYR A 53 -13.37 5.68 10.34
C TYR A 53 -13.27 7.18 10.02
N TYR A 54 -12.10 7.67 9.58
CA TYR A 54 -11.85 9.10 9.42
C TYR A 54 -10.81 9.44 8.34
N SER A 55 -11.16 10.36 7.45
CA SER A 55 -10.27 11.00 6.47
C SER A 55 -10.52 12.50 6.50
N GLN A 56 -9.48 13.33 6.38
CA GLN A 56 -9.55 14.79 6.56
C GLN A 56 -9.12 15.56 5.32
N CYS A 57 -9.81 16.66 5.02
CA CYS A 57 -9.42 17.61 3.99
C CYS A 57 -8.19 18.41 4.40
N LEU A 58 -7.03 18.14 3.80
CA LEU A 58 -5.78 18.86 4.06
C LEU A 58 -5.36 19.72 2.86
N PRO A 59 -4.63 20.84 3.06
CA PRO A 59 -4.15 21.66 1.95
C PRO A 59 -3.23 20.84 1.04
N GLY A 60 -3.50 20.83 -0.27
CA GLY A 60 -2.65 20.22 -1.28
C GLY A 60 -2.30 21.25 -2.35
N THR A 61 -1.04 21.32 -2.79
CA THR A 61 -0.63 22.21 -3.89
C THR A 61 -1.27 21.74 -5.19
N ALA A 62 -2.45 22.31 -5.50
CA ALA A 62 -3.26 21.98 -6.66
C ALA A 62 -2.48 22.22 -7.97
N THR A 63 -2.32 21.17 -8.77
CA THR A 63 -2.24 21.33 -10.23
C THR A 63 -3.48 20.65 -10.83
N THR A 64 -4.22 21.45 -11.58
CA THR A 64 -5.56 21.25 -12.13
C THR A 64 -5.81 19.87 -12.78
N PRO A 65 -6.89 19.13 -12.43
CA PRO A 65 -7.35 18.02 -13.25
C PRO A 65 -8.21 18.55 -14.42
N SER A 66 -7.76 18.31 -15.66
CA SER A 66 -8.58 18.50 -16.85
C SER A 66 -9.70 17.45 -16.90
N THR A 67 -10.91 17.94 -17.10
CA THR A 67 -12.15 17.19 -17.34
C THR A 67 -12.03 16.24 -18.54
N THR A 68 -12.39 14.97 -18.38
CA THR A 68 -12.82 14.12 -19.51
C THR A 68 -13.96 13.22 -19.04
N SER A 69 -15.04 13.29 -19.82
CA SER A 69 -16.37 12.74 -19.60
C SER A 69 -16.48 11.22 -19.76
N LYS A 70 -17.27 10.64 -18.85
CA LYS A 70 -17.93 9.32 -18.81
C LYS A 70 -18.50 8.81 -20.15
N PRO A 71 -18.48 7.48 -20.37
CA PRO A 71 -19.66 6.71 -20.79
C PRO A 71 -19.99 5.67 -19.69
N THR A 72 -21.11 5.73 -18.96
CA THR A 72 -22.44 5.16 -19.23
C THR A 72 -22.39 3.72 -19.72
N THR A 73 -22.37 2.78 -18.76
CA THR A 73 -22.70 1.38 -18.99
C THR A 73 -23.82 0.98 -18.02
N THR A 74 -24.90 0.50 -18.62
CA THR A 74 -26.18 0.09 -18.05
C THR A 74 -26.05 -1.13 -17.13
N THR A 75 -26.62 -1.03 -15.92
CA THR A 75 -26.85 -2.14 -15.00
C THR A 75 -27.96 -3.03 -15.56
N THR A 76 -27.69 -4.32 -15.77
CA THR A 76 -28.73 -5.36 -15.86
C THR A 76 -28.71 -6.19 -14.59
N THR A 77 -29.83 -6.16 -13.89
CA THR A 77 -30.12 -6.89 -12.66
C THR A 77 -30.46 -8.34 -13.00
N THR A 78 -29.75 -9.31 -12.43
CA THR A 78 -30.25 -10.69 -12.35
C THR A 78 -29.99 -11.25 -10.95
N THR A 79 -31.08 -11.41 -10.21
CA THR A 79 -31.23 -12.10 -8.94
C THR A 79 -31.12 -13.61 -9.16
N THR A 80 -30.17 -14.26 -8.49
CA THR A 80 -30.28 -15.68 -8.11
C THR A 80 -29.59 -15.91 -6.77
N THR A 81 -30.41 -16.03 -5.73
CA THR A 81 -30.16 -16.90 -4.57
C THR A 81 -29.78 -18.31 -5.05
N THR A 82 -28.88 -19.00 -4.33
CA THR A 82 -29.01 -20.40 -3.85
C THR A 82 -27.62 -21.00 -3.48
N THR A 83 -27.47 -21.28 -2.18
CA THR A 83 -26.70 -22.32 -1.47
C THR A 83 -25.26 -22.73 -1.88
N ILE A 84 -24.43 -22.75 -0.84
CA ILE A 84 -23.21 -23.56 -0.63
C ILE A 84 -23.34 -24.97 -1.25
N PRO A 85 -22.25 -25.45 -1.88
CA PRO A 85 -21.78 -26.78 -1.54
C PRO A 85 -20.27 -26.79 -1.20
N THR A 86 -19.98 -27.41 -0.07
CA THR A 86 -18.66 -27.91 0.32
C THR A 86 -18.33 -29.12 -0.56
N THR A 87 -17.26 -29.10 -1.35
CA THR A 87 -16.67 -30.34 -1.90
C THR A 87 -15.15 -30.25 -2.00
N THR A 88 -14.53 -31.13 -1.22
CA THR A 88 -13.14 -31.57 -1.16
C THR A 88 -12.69 -32.26 -2.45
N GLY A 89 -11.40 -32.08 -2.82
CA GLY A 89 -10.62 -32.95 -3.73
C GLY A 89 -10.49 -32.40 -5.16
N THR A 90 -9.34 -32.43 -5.85
CA THR A 90 -8.10 -33.18 -5.66
C THR A 90 -7.01 -32.54 -6.53
N ALA A 91 -5.80 -32.42 -5.98
CA ALA A 91 -4.59 -31.97 -6.64
C ALA A 91 -4.00 -33.04 -7.60
N THR A 92 -3.32 -32.62 -8.66
CA THR A 92 -2.34 -33.42 -9.43
C THR A 92 -1.38 -32.42 -10.11
N THR A 93 -0.33 -31.95 -9.43
CA THR A 93 1.12 -32.36 -9.51
C THR A 93 1.72 -32.19 -10.91
N THR A 94 2.58 -31.20 -11.16
CA THR A 94 4.02 -31.19 -10.81
C THR A 94 4.53 -29.74 -10.97
N SER A 95 5.05 -29.08 -9.94
CA SER A 95 6.45 -29.16 -9.56
C SER A 95 6.63 -29.10 -8.04
N THR A 96 7.52 -29.95 -7.54
CA THR A 96 8.03 -30.02 -6.17
C THR A 96 8.84 -28.76 -5.84
N GLY A 97 8.20 -27.60 -5.76
CA GLY A 97 8.76 -26.40 -5.16
C GLY A 97 8.36 -26.38 -3.70
N ALA A 98 9.32 -26.41 -2.78
CA ALA A 98 9.04 -26.13 -1.37
C ALA A 98 8.33 -24.77 -1.27
N THR A 99 7.26 -24.67 -0.49
CA THR A 99 6.66 -23.36 -0.16
C THR A 99 7.79 -22.44 0.31
N PRO A 100 8.02 -21.29 -0.32
CA PRO A 100 9.10 -20.40 0.09
C PRO A 100 8.89 -20.03 1.56
N THR A 101 9.84 -20.39 2.41
CA THR A 101 9.84 -20.06 3.83
C THR A 101 10.61 -18.74 4.02
N GLY A 102 10.29 -17.98 5.06
CA GLY A 102 11.01 -16.74 5.35
C GLY A 102 10.10 -15.67 5.91
N SER A 103 10.70 -14.51 6.17
CA SER A 103 10.00 -13.32 6.65
C SER A 103 9.90 -12.32 5.52
N GLN A 104 8.79 -11.59 5.47
CA GLN A 104 8.75 -10.38 4.64
C GLN A 104 9.63 -9.30 5.27
N ILE A 105 9.96 -8.27 4.49
CA ILE A 105 10.66 -7.07 4.97
C ILE A 105 9.81 -5.88 4.53
N ARG A 106 9.55 -4.92 5.42
CA ARG A 106 8.66 -3.79 5.16
C ARG A 106 9.17 -2.47 5.71
N SER A 107 8.70 -1.36 5.15
CA SER A 107 8.88 -0.03 5.73
C SER A 107 7.76 0.31 6.72
N VAL A 108 8.12 1.12 7.71
CA VAL A 108 7.27 1.44 8.88
C VAL A 108 6.85 2.91 8.94
N GLN A 109 7.18 3.71 7.93
CA GLN A 109 6.83 5.11 7.87
C GLN A 109 6.26 5.50 6.50
N ALA A 110 5.37 6.49 6.49
CA ALA A 110 4.92 7.14 5.27
C ALA A 110 6.11 7.73 4.47
N PRO A 111 6.00 7.85 3.13
CA PRO A 111 4.85 7.48 2.30
C PRO A 111 4.73 5.97 2.02
N VAL A 112 5.73 5.18 2.38
CA VAL A 112 5.83 3.74 2.08
C VAL A 112 5.40 2.87 3.27
N TYR A 113 4.48 3.33 4.12
CA TYR A 113 4.02 2.55 5.26
C TYR A 113 3.35 1.26 4.78
N HIS A 114 3.77 0.09 5.31
CA HIS A 114 3.32 -1.24 4.85
C HIS A 114 3.62 -1.52 3.38
N PHE A 115 4.68 -0.93 2.86
CA PHE A 115 5.24 -1.39 1.60
C PHE A 115 6.33 -2.40 1.89
N TYR A 116 6.35 -3.46 1.10
CA TYR A 116 7.15 -4.65 1.31
C TYR A 116 8.22 -4.75 0.24
N LEU A 117 9.39 -5.27 0.61
CA LEU A 117 10.50 -5.49 -0.30
C LEU A 117 10.16 -6.58 -1.32
N GLN A 118 10.39 -6.28 -2.59
CA GLN A 118 10.03 -7.12 -3.73
C GLN A 118 11.14 -7.14 -4.75
N ASN A 119 11.10 -8.15 -5.62
CA ASN A 119 12.00 -8.26 -6.76
C ASN A 119 11.29 -7.84 -8.05
N SER A 120 11.72 -6.71 -8.62
CA SER A 120 11.31 -6.25 -9.94
C SER A 120 12.45 -6.47 -10.93
N GLY A 121 12.53 -7.67 -11.51
CA GLY A 121 13.50 -7.98 -12.57
C GLY A 121 14.97 -7.87 -12.15
N GLY A 122 15.29 -8.20 -10.89
CA GLY A 122 16.62 -8.05 -10.30
C GLY A 122 16.82 -6.73 -9.54
N VAL A 123 15.86 -5.81 -9.62
CA VAL A 123 15.88 -4.55 -8.88
C VAL A 123 15.00 -4.66 -7.63
N PRO A 124 15.55 -4.45 -6.43
CA PRO A 124 14.77 -4.36 -5.21
C PRO A 124 13.90 -3.11 -5.20
N VAL A 125 12.61 -3.29 -4.94
CA VAL A 125 11.62 -2.21 -4.84
C VAL A 125 10.73 -2.42 -3.62
N LEU A 126 10.10 -1.35 -3.14
CA LEU A 126 9.05 -1.39 -2.13
C LEU A 126 7.68 -1.26 -2.80
N GLY A 127 6.71 -2.09 -2.41
CA GLY A 127 5.36 -2.04 -2.96
C GLY A 127 4.31 -2.83 -2.17
N PRO A 128 3.16 -3.18 -2.77
CA PRO A 128 2.06 -3.85 -2.08
C PRO A 128 2.40 -5.25 -1.55
N GLU A 129 1.81 -5.63 -0.42
CA GLU A 129 2.04 -6.93 0.24
C GLU A 129 1.83 -8.16 -0.66
N ALA A 130 0.87 -8.10 -1.58
CA ALA A 130 0.55 -9.20 -2.49
C ALA A 130 1.73 -9.62 -3.40
N SER A 131 2.74 -8.75 -3.54
CA SER A 131 3.94 -8.99 -4.34
C SER A 131 5.21 -9.05 -3.48
N ALA A 132 5.07 -9.11 -2.15
CA ALA A 132 6.17 -9.16 -1.21
C ALA A 132 7.02 -10.42 -1.39
N GLY A 133 8.35 -10.24 -1.32
CA GLY A 133 9.29 -11.35 -1.23
C GLY A 133 9.29 -12.00 0.15
N LEU A 134 9.69 -13.27 0.20
CA LEU A 134 9.98 -13.99 1.43
C LEU A 134 11.49 -14.20 1.55
N PHE A 135 12.04 -13.71 2.67
CA PHE A 135 13.48 -13.60 2.85
C PHE A 135 13.96 -14.46 4.02
N ASN A 136 15.12 -15.10 3.85
CA ASN A 136 15.94 -15.56 4.98
C ASN A 136 16.96 -14.47 5.30
N ILE A 137 17.08 -14.12 6.59
CA ILE A 137 17.95 -13.05 7.07
C ILE A 137 19.02 -13.65 7.99
N GLY A 138 20.26 -13.26 7.76
CA GLY A 138 21.46 -13.59 8.54
C GLY A 138 22.59 -12.71 8.04
N GLY A 139 23.82 -13.24 7.91
CA GLY A 139 24.91 -12.52 7.24
C GLY A 139 24.60 -12.16 5.78
N THR A 140 23.65 -12.86 5.15
CA THR A 140 23.08 -12.49 3.86
C THR A 140 21.56 -12.33 3.97
N ILE A 141 20.97 -11.55 3.08
CA ILE A 141 19.52 -11.52 2.88
C ILE A 141 19.22 -12.26 1.59
N THR A 142 18.50 -13.38 1.70
CA THR A 142 18.21 -14.27 0.58
C THR A 142 16.71 -14.27 0.28
N LEU A 143 16.34 -13.87 -0.93
CA LEU A 143 15.00 -14.04 -1.49
C LEU A 143 14.81 -15.47 -1.97
N ASN A 144 13.76 -16.13 -1.48
CA ASN A 144 13.36 -17.47 -1.92
C ASN A 144 12.37 -17.37 -3.08
N GLN A 145 12.74 -17.96 -4.21
CA GLN A 145 11.92 -17.98 -5.41
C GLN A 145 11.06 -19.26 -5.45
N ALA A 146 9.94 -19.21 -6.17
CA ALA A 146 9.02 -20.34 -6.29
C ALA A 146 9.62 -21.56 -7.01
N ASP A 147 10.64 -21.34 -7.85
CA ASP A 147 11.39 -22.40 -8.54
C ASP A 147 12.47 -23.06 -7.67
N GLY A 148 12.55 -22.69 -6.39
CA GLY A 148 13.57 -23.15 -5.44
C GLY A 148 14.92 -22.46 -5.59
N SER A 149 15.10 -21.59 -6.60
CA SER A 149 16.28 -20.74 -6.70
C SER A 149 16.29 -19.65 -5.64
N LYS A 150 17.47 -19.06 -5.44
CA LYS A 150 17.72 -18.03 -4.44
C LYS A 150 18.37 -16.82 -5.10
N LEU A 151 17.93 -15.64 -4.70
CA LEU A 151 18.60 -14.39 -5.04
C LEU A 151 19.07 -13.71 -3.76
N PHE A 152 20.24 -13.09 -3.80
CA PHE A 152 20.84 -12.38 -2.70
C PHE A 152 20.66 -10.89 -2.88
N LEU A 153 20.17 -10.20 -1.83
CA LEU A 153 20.16 -8.75 -1.78
C LEU A 153 21.59 -8.26 -1.60
N ASN A 154 22.10 -7.51 -2.55
CA ASN A 154 23.47 -7.02 -2.57
C ASN A 154 23.50 -5.51 -2.71
N LEU A 155 24.45 -4.88 -2.03
CA LEU A 155 24.85 -3.51 -2.25
C LEU A 155 25.74 -3.43 -3.48
N ASN A 156 25.41 -2.49 -4.36
CA ASN A 156 26.32 -2.05 -5.40
C ASN A 156 27.25 -0.98 -4.84
N THR A 157 28.46 -1.38 -4.50
CA THR A 157 29.51 -0.52 -3.92
C THR A 157 30.30 0.27 -4.96
N THR A 158 29.99 0.11 -6.26
CA THR A 158 30.72 0.76 -7.36
C THR A 158 30.24 2.19 -7.68
N GLY A 159 29.29 2.72 -6.90
CA GLY A 159 28.66 4.04 -7.07
C GLY A 159 28.71 4.94 -5.82
N THR A 160 28.10 6.13 -5.94
CA THR A 160 28.21 7.31 -5.05
C THR A 160 28.27 7.00 -3.55
N ALA A 161 29.23 7.58 -2.84
CA ALA A 161 29.45 7.36 -1.41
C ALA A 161 28.26 7.75 -0.50
N SER A 162 27.31 8.57 -0.98
CA SER A 162 26.16 9.05 -0.22
C SER A 162 24.96 8.09 -0.25
N TYR A 163 24.79 7.29 -1.29
CA TYR A 163 23.73 6.27 -1.37
C TYR A 163 24.14 5.12 -2.30
N GLN A 164 23.79 3.90 -1.93
CA GLN A 164 24.17 2.69 -2.65
C GLN A 164 22.92 2.01 -3.21
N ALA A 165 22.98 1.67 -4.51
CA ALA A 165 21.94 0.89 -5.15
C ALA A 165 21.93 -0.55 -4.61
N LEU A 166 20.74 -1.13 -4.50
CA LEU A 166 20.55 -2.52 -4.13
C LEU A 166 20.27 -3.34 -5.39
N THR A 167 20.67 -4.60 -5.39
CA THR A 167 20.42 -5.55 -6.49
C THR A 167 20.06 -6.92 -5.94
N PHE A 168 19.26 -7.69 -6.68
CA PHE A 168 19.08 -9.11 -6.47
C PHE A 168 19.97 -9.90 -7.44
N GLY A 169 21.02 -10.53 -6.91
CA GLY A 169 21.99 -11.31 -7.68
C GLY A 169 21.94 -12.80 -7.34
N LYS A 170 22.49 -13.65 -8.21
CA LYS A 170 22.63 -15.09 -7.93
C LYS A 170 23.75 -15.42 -6.93
N THR A 171 24.61 -14.46 -6.64
CA THR A 171 25.76 -14.59 -5.74
C THR A 171 25.65 -13.55 -4.64
N ALA A 172 25.96 -13.94 -3.40
CA ALA A 172 26.07 -13.00 -2.29
C ALA A 172 27.40 -12.23 -2.39
N THR A 173 27.32 -10.93 -2.66
CA THR A 173 28.46 -10.01 -2.60
C THR A 173 28.42 -9.13 -1.34
N THR A 174 27.26 -9.00 -0.72
CA THR A 174 27.08 -8.38 0.60
C THR A 174 26.81 -9.47 1.62
N THR A 175 27.73 -9.62 2.58
CA THR A 175 27.74 -10.72 3.56
C THR A 175 27.75 -10.24 5.01
N ASP A 176 27.52 -8.95 5.21
CA ASP A 176 27.51 -8.26 6.48
C ASP A 176 26.11 -7.71 6.80
N TRP A 177 25.05 -8.27 6.19
CA TRP A 177 23.68 -8.00 6.61
C TRP A 177 23.45 -8.49 8.04
N GLY A 178 22.49 -7.89 8.73
CA GLY A 178 22.14 -8.26 10.09
C GLY A 178 20.80 -7.68 10.53
N LEU A 179 20.48 -7.97 11.79
CA LEU A 179 19.30 -7.46 12.48
C LEU A 179 19.71 -6.78 13.77
N GLU A 180 19.12 -5.61 14.01
CA GLU A 180 19.06 -4.99 15.34
C GLU A 180 17.62 -4.95 15.80
N GLY A 181 17.26 -5.87 16.71
CA GLY A 181 15.86 -6.16 16.97
C GLY A 181 15.19 -6.72 15.70
N ASP A 182 14.20 -6.01 15.16
CA ASP A 182 13.55 -6.32 13.89
C ASP A 182 14.08 -5.48 12.71
N THR A 183 14.99 -4.53 12.96
CA THR A 183 15.48 -3.58 11.97
C THR A 183 16.57 -4.22 11.13
N ILE A 184 16.46 -4.14 9.81
CA ILE A 184 17.50 -4.60 8.87
C ILE A 184 18.65 -3.59 8.86
N ILE A 185 19.87 -4.10 9.01
CA ILE A 185 21.09 -3.29 9.01
C ILE A 185 22.18 -3.96 8.17
N THR A 186 23.18 -3.19 7.72
CA THR A 186 24.54 -3.70 7.52
C THR A 186 25.29 -3.63 8.85
N THR A 187 26.28 -4.49 9.04
CA THR A 187 27.06 -4.58 10.28
C THR A 187 28.47 -4.02 10.14
N ALA A 188 29.02 -3.94 8.92
CA ALA A 188 30.39 -3.50 8.68
C ALA A 188 30.55 -2.71 7.36
N PRO A 189 30.39 -1.37 7.37
CA PRO A 189 30.06 -0.54 8.53
C PRO A 189 28.58 -0.69 8.92
N ARG A 190 28.27 -0.36 10.18
CA ARG A 190 26.89 -0.37 10.65
C ARG A 190 26.07 0.71 9.96
N GLN A 191 25.08 0.33 9.16
CA GLN A 191 24.13 1.23 8.51
C GLN A 191 22.71 0.68 8.60
N LEU A 192 21.75 1.56 8.91
CA LEU A 192 20.33 1.23 9.01
C LEU A 192 19.44 2.20 8.21
N ASN A 193 20.03 3.27 7.69
CA ASN A 193 19.32 4.27 6.93
C ASN A 193 19.15 3.81 5.50
N PHE A 194 17.90 3.77 5.05
CA PHE A 194 17.52 3.58 3.66
C PHE A 194 16.80 4.81 3.16
N ILE A 195 16.77 4.98 1.84
CA ILE A 195 15.88 5.95 1.21
C ILE A 195 14.92 5.22 0.28
N ALA A 196 13.64 5.57 0.40
CA ALA A 196 12.60 5.15 -0.52
C ALA A 196 12.30 6.30 -1.49
N CYS A 197 12.57 6.09 -2.77
CA CYS A 197 12.44 7.08 -3.83
C CYS A 197 11.22 6.77 -4.69
N ALA A 198 10.37 7.78 -4.89
CA ALA A 198 9.17 7.66 -5.69
C ALA A 198 9.52 7.30 -7.14
N THR A 199 8.74 6.39 -7.73
CA THR A 199 8.80 6.09 -9.16
C THR A 199 7.66 6.81 -9.89
N SER A 200 7.51 6.54 -11.19
CA SER A 200 6.31 6.95 -11.94
C SER A 200 5.03 6.26 -11.46
N SER A 201 5.14 5.15 -10.71
CA SER A 201 4.03 4.49 -10.03
C SER A 201 3.89 4.98 -8.59
N SER A 202 2.66 5.26 -8.15
CA SER A 202 2.36 5.60 -6.75
C SER A 202 2.44 4.39 -5.79
N THR A 203 2.51 3.17 -6.33
CA THR A 203 2.53 1.93 -5.54
C THR A 203 3.90 1.29 -5.49
N ILE A 204 4.89 1.82 -6.21
CA ILE A 204 6.24 1.26 -6.28
C ILE A 204 7.26 2.35 -5.97
N TYR A 205 8.17 2.05 -5.05
CA TYR A 205 9.29 2.90 -4.68
C TYR A 205 10.61 2.16 -4.89
N ASN A 206 11.60 2.86 -5.44
CA ASN A 206 12.96 2.35 -5.45
C ASN A 206 13.53 2.46 -4.04
N ILE A 207 14.39 1.52 -3.64
CA ILE A 207 15.03 1.54 -2.33
C ILE A 207 16.55 1.52 -2.48
N TYR A 208 17.23 2.33 -1.68
CA TYR A 208 18.69 2.46 -1.63
C TYR A 208 19.15 2.46 -0.18
N LEU A 209 20.36 1.98 0.08
CA LEU A 209 21.01 2.19 1.37
C LEU A 209 21.61 3.60 1.38
N GLN A 210 21.35 4.38 2.40
CA GLN A 210 21.82 5.76 2.51
C GLN A 210 23.03 5.82 3.44
N ASN A 211 24.16 6.30 2.91
CA ASN A 211 25.42 6.48 3.67
C ASN A 211 25.71 7.95 3.99
N GLY A 212 25.16 8.88 3.22
CA GLY A 212 25.29 10.33 3.35
C GLY A 212 23.95 11.01 3.08
N ASN A 213 23.96 12.23 2.54
CA ASN A 213 22.73 13.04 2.42
C ASN A 213 22.19 13.15 1.00
N ASP A 214 22.95 12.75 -0.01
CA ASP A 214 22.48 12.82 -1.40
C ASP A 214 21.46 11.74 -1.71
N THR A 215 20.62 12.00 -2.71
CA THR A 215 19.62 11.08 -3.22
C THR A 215 19.78 10.92 -4.74
N PRO A 216 19.23 9.85 -5.34
CA PRO A 216 19.17 9.71 -6.80
C PRO A 216 18.61 10.97 -7.48
N PRO A 217 19.26 11.48 -8.54
CA PRO A 217 18.83 12.69 -9.21
C PRO A 217 17.45 12.50 -9.85
N GLY A 218 16.60 13.52 -9.76
CA GLY A 218 15.27 13.51 -10.38
C GLY A 218 14.23 12.65 -9.67
N GLN A 219 14.53 12.10 -8.48
CA GLN A 219 13.57 11.36 -7.67
C GLN A 219 13.33 12.07 -6.32
N SER A 220 12.08 12.04 -5.86
CA SER A 220 11.74 12.46 -4.50
C SER A 220 11.91 11.26 -3.57
N CYS A 221 12.82 11.38 -2.61
CA CYS A 221 13.16 10.30 -1.69
C CYS A 221 12.85 10.67 -0.25
N THR A 222 12.50 9.66 0.55
CA THR A 222 12.23 9.80 1.98
C THR A 222 13.12 8.84 2.74
N LEU A 223 13.73 9.31 3.84
CA LEU A 223 14.47 8.44 4.76
C LEU A 223 13.53 7.37 5.32
N GLN A 224 14.01 6.15 5.42
CA GLN A 224 13.31 4.97 5.91
C GLN A 224 14.24 4.07 6.69
N THR A 225 13.64 3.32 7.61
CA THR A 225 14.18 2.07 8.11
C THR A 225 13.28 0.94 7.63
N ILE A 226 13.86 -0.23 7.41
CA ILE A 226 13.13 -1.42 6.98
C ILE A 226 13.24 -2.51 8.03
N HIS A 227 12.13 -3.21 8.26
CA HIS A 227 11.95 -4.08 9.40
C HIS A 227 11.32 -5.41 8.99
N LEU A 228 11.54 -6.44 9.79
CA LEU A 228 10.69 -7.61 9.77
C LEU A 228 9.29 -7.24 10.28
N PRO A 229 8.21 -7.83 9.74
CA PRO A 229 6.90 -7.68 10.34
C PRO A 229 6.94 -8.26 11.75
N CYS A 230 6.44 -7.50 12.73
CA CYS A 230 6.33 -8.00 14.10
C CYS A 230 5.56 -9.33 14.08
N LEU A 231 6.11 -10.36 14.71
CA LEU A 231 5.40 -11.61 14.96
C LEU A 231 4.34 -11.31 16.02
N CYS A 232 3.10 -11.09 15.59
CA CYS A 232 1.93 -10.95 16.46
C CYS A 232 1.58 -12.29 17.11
#